data_AF-A0A162CPI2-F1
#
_entry.id   AF-A0A162CPI2-F1
#
_cell.length_a   1.000
_cell.length_b   1.000
_cell.length_c   1.000
_cell.angle_alpha   90.00
_cell.angle_beta   90.00
_cell.angle_gamma   90.00
#
_symmetry.space_group_name_H-M   'P 1'
#
loop_
_entity.id
_entity.type
_entity.pdbx_description
1 polymer ?
#
loop_
_entity_poly.entity_id
_entity_poly.type
_entity_poly.pdbx_seq_one_letter_code
_entity_poly.pdbx_strand_id
1 'polypeptide(L)'
;MFFWGAVFSQEVQYREIVDTYISYALVDDNKVYTGDVNIEPAIIKVYEEGKALSESFLNNYETKGRNESYVCLLNSLTVKEKKSKNFVLNILKINSKGSDYAPSFYNGELIFASSRDVNSISKTFDALNNQPFLDLYKTTEINNQQRVRKLKGKINSKFHESSAVFTQDKKTVYFTRNNYSKKKYGTNDEGVVLLKIYRASYYEGKWRDVEELPFNSDDYSIAHPALSPDGKHLFFASDMPGSFGKSDLYKVDIYEDGNFGTPVNLGERINTKERETFPYVSDKGNLFFASNGHSGFGGLDIFMTLPNKDGNIEVYNLGKPINSEKDDFTFIINEEHKTGYLASNRDGGKGDDDIYGFKQLVSFPKQYNNRLRGVKKIERVIDLKITTEEITSW
;
A
#
# COMPACT_ATOMS: atom_id res chain seq x y z
N MET A 1 35.78 -3.69 30.33
CA MET A 1 34.33 -3.88 30.55
C MET A 1 33.65 -2.56 30.92
N PHE A 2 33.77 -1.49 30.11
CA PHE A 2 33.19 -0.17 30.42
C PHE A 2 32.88 0.71 29.19
N PHE A 3 32.63 0.14 28.00
CA PHE A 3 32.41 0.93 26.77
C PHE A 3 31.12 0.65 25.97
N TRP A 4 30.16 -0.07 26.56
CA TRP A 4 28.86 -0.36 25.91
C TRP A 4 27.63 0.19 26.65
N GLY A 5 27.80 0.80 27.83
CA GLY A 5 26.69 1.36 28.62
C GLY A 5 26.26 2.78 28.23
N ALA A 6 27.11 3.55 27.54
CA ALA A 6 26.83 4.97 27.24
C ALA A 6 26.15 5.20 25.88
N VAL A 7 26.29 4.26 24.92
CA VAL A 7 25.65 4.37 23.59
C VAL A 7 24.16 4.04 23.69
N PHE A 8 23.79 3.05 24.50
CA PHE A 8 22.39 2.70 24.75
C PHE A 8 21.64 3.75 25.56
N SER A 9 22.30 4.50 26.46
CA SER A 9 21.61 5.57 27.22
C SER A 9 21.35 6.82 26.39
N GLN A 10 22.18 7.10 25.37
CA GLN A 10 21.98 8.24 24.46
C GLN A 10 20.89 7.97 23.42
N GLU A 11 20.78 6.75 22.87
CA GLU A 11 19.69 6.39 21.96
C GLU A 11 18.32 6.41 22.64
N VAL A 12 18.25 5.98 23.91
CA VAL A 12 17.00 6.00 24.69
C VAL A 12 16.60 7.44 25.05
N GLN A 13 17.55 8.28 25.49
CA GLN A 13 17.27 9.71 25.70
C GLN A 13 16.89 10.43 24.40
N TYR A 14 17.48 10.04 23.26
CA TYR A 14 17.17 10.63 21.95
C TYR A 14 15.77 10.23 21.47
N ARG A 15 15.36 8.97 21.66
CA ARG A 15 13.97 8.53 21.42
C ARG A 15 12.99 9.28 22.31
N GLU A 16 13.28 9.43 23.61
CA GLU A 16 12.41 10.18 24.51
C GLU A 16 12.28 11.65 24.09
N ILE A 17 13.34 12.30 23.62
CA ILE A 17 13.29 13.69 23.13
C ILE A 17 12.51 13.79 21.81
N VAL A 18 12.69 12.85 20.89
CA VAL A 18 11.97 12.79 19.60
C VAL A 18 10.49 12.46 19.79
N ASP A 19 10.16 11.53 20.68
CA ASP A 19 8.79 11.13 21.00
C ASP A 19 8.07 12.27 21.76
N THR A 20 8.79 12.97 22.65
CA THR A 20 8.29 14.19 23.30
C THR A 20 8.02 15.28 22.25
N TYR A 21 8.93 15.50 21.29
CA TYR A 21 8.75 16.44 20.16
C TYR A 21 7.52 16.12 19.29
N ILE A 22 7.30 14.84 18.94
CA ILE A 22 6.13 14.40 18.17
C ILE A 22 4.84 14.63 18.95
N SER A 23 4.84 14.35 20.26
CA SER A 23 3.64 14.53 21.10
C SER A 23 3.22 16.00 21.24
N TYR A 24 4.17 16.94 21.33
CA TYR A 24 3.85 18.37 21.40
C TYR A 24 3.42 18.96 20.05
N ALA A 25 4.00 18.50 18.93
CA ALA A 25 3.59 18.92 17.59
C ALA A 25 2.15 18.48 17.26
N LEU A 26 1.72 17.30 17.71
CA LEU A 26 0.36 16.78 17.51
C LEU A 26 -0.71 17.48 18.37
N VAL A 27 -0.32 18.08 19.52
CA VAL A 27 -1.25 18.76 20.43
C VAL A 27 -1.67 20.15 19.92
N ASP A 28 -0.87 20.78 19.06
CA ASP A 28 -1.11 22.16 18.60
C ASP A 28 -2.06 22.25 17.38
N ASP A 29 -2.21 21.18 16.61
CA ASP A 29 -2.96 21.20 15.33
C ASP A 29 -4.50 21.12 15.47
N ASN A 30 -5.07 21.33 16.65
CA ASN A 30 -6.52 21.29 16.86
C ASN A 30 -7.18 22.58 17.40
N LYS A 31 -6.50 23.74 17.41
CA LYS A 31 -7.19 25.01 17.65
C LYS A 31 -6.67 26.19 16.84
N VAL A 32 -7.58 26.80 16.08
CA VAL A 32 -7.44 28.18 15.60
C VAL A 32 -7.47 29.12 16.80
N TYR A 33 -6.35 29.78 17.08
CA TYR A 33 -6.33 31.00 17.90
C TYR A 33 -5.77 32.14 17.05
N THR A 34 -6.65 33.04 16.62
CA THR A 34 -6.27 34.37 16.17
C THR A 34 -5.94 35.20 17.40
N GLY A 35 -4.66 35.41 17.69
CA GLY A 35 -4.21 36.30 18.77
C GLY A 35 -2.76 36.01 19.14
N ASP A 36 -1.96 37.08 19.25
CA ASP A 36 -0.52 37.05 19.51
C ASP A 36 -0.10 36.07 20.62
N VAL A 37 0.77 35.12 20.29
CA VAL A 37 1.49 34.31 21.28
C VAL A 37 2.99 34.46 21.03
N ASN A 38 3.67 35.11 21.98
CA ASN A 38 5.12 35.08 22.11
C ASN A 38 5.56 33.64 22.35
N ILE A 39 6.20 33.02 21.36
CA ILE A 39 6.92 31.76 21.55
C ILE A 39 8.13 32.08 22.44
N GLU A 40 8.23 31.44 23.61
CA GLU A 40 9.29 31.71 24.57
C GLU A 40 10.68 31.43 23.96
N PRO A 41 11.69 32.31 24.19
CA PRO A 41 13.06 32.14 23.69
C PRO A 41 13.72 30.79 24.04
N ALA A 42 13.24 30.11 25.09
CA ALA A 42 13.70 28.77 25.47
C ALA A 42 13.39 27.71 24.40
N ILE A 43 12.26 27.83 23.69
CA ILE A 43 11.84 26.88 22.65
C ILE A 43 12.71 27.04 21.40
N ILE A 44 13.06 28.28 21.03
CA ILE A 44 13.98 28.57 19.92
C ILE A 44 15.38 28.06 20.23
N LYS A 45 15.83 28.18 21.50
CA LYS A 45 17.14 27.69 21.93
C LYS A 45 17.24 26.16 21.85
N VAL A 46 16.22 25.43 22.30
CA VAL A 46 16.16 23.96 22.18
C VAL A 46 16.14 23.51 20.72
N TYR A 47 15.44 24.26 19.86
CA TYR A 47 15.43 24.03 18.41
C TYR A 47 16.81 24.22 17.77
N GLU A 48 17.54 25.29 18.11
CA GLU A 48 18.89 25.52 17.56
C GLU A 48 19.94 24.55 18.10
N GLU A 49 19.84 24.15 19.37
CA GLU A 49 20.74 23.15 19.97
C GLU A 49 20.54 21.74 19.38
N GLY A 50 19.30 21.33 19.13
CA GLY A 50 18.99 20.06 18.47
C GLY A 50 19.48 19.99 17.02
N LYS A 51 19.38 21.12 16.30
CA LYS A 51 19.90 21.25 14.94
C LYS A 51 21.43 21.22 14.90
N ALA A 52 22.11 21.92 15.81
CA ALA A 52 23.56 21.93 15.91
C ALA A 52 24.13 20.55 16.28
N LEU A 53 23.46 19.79 17.16
CA LEU A 53 23.86 18.41 17.48
C LEU A 53 23.75 17.50 16.25
N SER A 54 22.66 17.59 15.49
CA SER A 54 22.45 16.82 14.26
C SER A 54 23.54 17.12 13.21
N GLU A 55 23.92 18.39 13.05
CA GLU A 55 24.95 18.82 12.09
C GLU A 55 26.36 18.36 12.53
N SER A 56 26.66 18.40 13.84
CA SER A 56 27.94 17.91 14.39
C SER A 56 28.12 16.40 14.23
N PHE A 57 27.02 15.64 14.30
CA PHE A 57 27.03 14.18 14.19
C PHE A 57 27.27 13.72 12.75
N LEU A 58 26.75 14.46 11.77
CA LEU A 58 26.97 14.22 10.33
C LEU A 58 28.43 14.45 9.92
N ASN A 59 29.10 15.46 10.49
CA ASN A 59 30.51 15.73 10.19
C ASN A 59 31.48 14.67 10.74
N ASN A 60 31.10 13.93 11.79
CA ASN A 60 31.96 12.91 12.40
C ASN A 60 31.79 11.50 11.80
N TYR A 61 30.81 11.28 10.92
CA TYR A 61 30.45 9.94 10.39
C TYR A 61 30.76 9.73 8.89
N GLU A 62 31.61 10.54 8.27
CA GLU A 62 32.03 10.32 6.86
C GLU A 62 32.88 9.06 6.63
N THR A 63 33.14 8.23 7.63
CA THR A 63 33.92 6.99 7.46
C THR A 63 33.33 5.79 8.20
N LYS A 64 32.14 5.31 7.78
CA LYS A 64 31.77 3.88 7.74
C LYS A 64 30.29 3.71 7.34
N GLY A 65 30.06 2.91 6.30
CA GLY A 65 28.80 2.19 6.04
C GLY A 65 27.53 3.05 5.91
N ARG A 66 27.18 3.41 4.67
CA ARG A 66 25.90 4.07 4.34
C ARG A 66 24.71 3.26 4.87
N ASN A 67 23.89 3.90 5.69
CA ASN A 67 22.58 3.39 6.08
C ASN A 67 21.52 4.15 5.26
N GLU A 68 21.08 3.57 4.14
CA GLU A 68 20.18 4.22 3.16
C GLU A 68 18.79 4.54 3.73
N SER A 69 18.38 3.92 4.85
CA SER A 69 17.14 4.23 5.58
C SER A 69 17.09 5.65 6.17
N TYR A 70 18.22 6.22 6.61
CA TYR A 70 18.20 7.49 7.35
C TYR A 70 18.10 8.72 6.44
N VAL A 71 18.62 8.65 5.22
CA VAL A 71 18.51 9.72 4.22
C VAL A 71 17.08 9.83 3.68
N CYS A 72 16.30 8.74 3.71
CA CYS A 72 14.89 8.75 3.37
C CYS A 72 14.05 9.49 4.43
N LEU A 73 14.35 9.25 5.72
CA LEU A 73 13.67 9.89 6.86
C LEU A 73 13.90 11.40 6.92
N LEU A 74 15.13 11.88 6.64
CA LEU A 74 15.40 13.33 6.64
C LEU A 74 14.72 14.07 5.47
N ASN A 75 14.49 13.39 4.35
CA ASN A 75 13.72 13.95 3.23
C ASN A 75 12.20 13.98 3.51
N SER A 76 11.68 13.12 4.38
CA SER A 76 10.26 13.19 4.77
C SER A 76 9.98 14.35 5.73
N LEU A 77 10.94 14.71 6.59
CA LEU A 77 10.80 15.77 7.60
C LEU A 77 10.95 17.21 7.07
N THR A 78 11.56 17.41 5.89
CA THR A 78 11.77 18.76 5.31
C THR A 78 10.66 19.21 4.36
N VAL A 79 9.64 18.38 4.12
CA VAL A 79 8.48 18.76 3.32
C VAL A 79 7.48 19.49 4.22
N LYS A 80 7.64 20.81 4.37
CA LYS A 80 6.46 21.68 4.53
C LYS A 80 5.45 21.23 3.49
N GLU A 81 4.28 20.74 3.91
CA GLU A 81 3.28 20.09 3.06
C GLU A 81 2.96 20.92 1.80
N LYS A 82 3.77 20.74 0.76
CA LYS A 82 3.41 21.16 -0.58
C LYS A 82 2.33 20.19 -1.00
N LYS A 83 1.08 20.69 -1.11
CA LYS A 83 -0.02 19.98 -1.77
C LYS A 83 0.55 19.23 -2.98
N SER A 84 0.37 17.91 -3.00
CA SER A 84 0.96 17.09 -4.06
C SER A 84 0.48 17.58 -5.42
N LYS A 85 1.40 17.67 -6.37
CA LYS A 85 1.09 18.09 -7.75
C LYS A 85 0.48 16.96 -8.57
N ASN A 86 0.57 15.71 -8.10
CA ASN A 86 0.25 14.53 -8.89
C ASN A 86 -1.13 13.95 -8.55
N PHE A 87 -1.55 14.01 -7.29
CA PHE A 87 -2.82 13.45 -6.83
C PHE A 87 -3.49 14.31 -5.77
N VAL A 88 -4.82 14.23 -5.72
CA VAL A 88 -5.65 14.67 -4.58
C VAL A 88 -6.32 13.44 -4.00
N LEU A 89 -6.29 13.31 -2.68
CA LEU A 89 -6.80 12.16 -1.94
C LEU A 89 -7.96 12.57 -1.03
N ASN A 90 -8.96 11.72 -0.90
CA ASN A 90 -10.10 11.93 -0.01
C ASN A 90 -10.54 10.62 0.64
N ILE A 91 -10.73 10.63 1.97
CA ILE A 91 -11.33 9.50 2.68
C ILE A 91 -12.79 9.31 2.22
N LEU A 92 -13.23 8.06 2.09
CA LEU A 92 -14.61 7.78 1.70
C LEU A 92 -15.54 7.68 2.91
N LYS A 93 -16.75 8.23 2.77
CA LYS A 93 -17.78 8.16 3.82
C LYS A 93 -18.29 6.73 4.09
N ILE A 94 -18.07 5.80 3.16
CA ILE A 94 -18.51 4.41 3.29
C ILE A 94 -17.73 3.60 4.31
N ASN A 95 -16.51 4.03 4.70
CA ASN A 95 -15.69 3.31 5.64
C ASN A 95 -16.45 3.08 6.96
N SER A 96 -16.14 1.97 7.60
CA SER A 96 -16.73 1.51 8.84
C SER A 96 -15.80 1.85 10.01
N LYS A 97 -15.95 1.17 11.15
CA LYS A 97 -15.01 1.25 12.27
C LYS A 97 -13.97 0.12 12.25
N GLY A 98 -14.13 -0.87 11.36
CA GLY A 98 -13.16 -1.93 11.14
C GLY A 98 -12.44 -1.72 9.81
N SER A 99 -11.81 -2.78 9.28
CA SER A 99 -11.15 -2.74 7.98
C SER A 99 -12.15 -2.67 6.81
N ASP A 100 -11.88 -1.76 5.88
CA ASP A 100 -12.53 -1.60 4.59
C ASP A 100 -11.46 -1.43 3.50
N TYR A 101 -11.33 -2.41 2.61
CA TYR A 101 -10.24 -2.41 1.62
C TYR A 101 -10.59 -3.23 0.37
N ALA A 102 -9.62 -3.38 -0.54
CA ALA A 102 -9.76 -4.12 -1.79
C ALA A 102 -10.93 -3.64 -2.66
N PRO A 103 -10.99 -2.33 -2.97
CA PRO A 103 -11.99 -1.80 -3.88
C PRO A 103 -11.88 -2.45 -5.26
N SER A 104 -13.01 -2.59 -5.95
CA SER A 104 -13.07 -2.90 -7.37
C SER A 104 -14.31 -2.32 -8.05
N PHE A 105 -14.19 -2.05 -9.34
CA PHE A 105 -15.27 -1.50 -10.15
C PHE A 105 -16.20 -2.62 -10.65
N TYR A 106 -17.51 -2.45 -10.47
CA TYR A 106 -18.49 -3.35 -11.05
C TYR A 106 -19.82 -2.64 -11.33
N ASN A 107 -20.25 -2.58 -12.59
CA ASN A 107 -21.54 -1.96 -12.98
C ASN A 107 -21.75 -0.53 -12.46
N GLY A 108 -20.68 0.28 -12.42
CA GLY A 108 -20.74 1.65 -11.87
C GLY A 108 -20.86 1.72 -10.35
N GLU A 109 -20.83 0.57 -9.66
CA GLU A 109 -20.77 0.44 -8.21
C GLU A 109 -19.32 0.16 -7.79
N LEU A 110 -18.99 0.48 -6.53
CA LEU A 110 -17.76 0.02 -5.89
C LEU A 110 -18.05 -1.23 -5.06
N ILE A 111 -17.29 -2.28 -5.33
CA ILE A 111 -17.25 -3.50 -4.52
C ILE A 111 -16.04 -3.43 -3.62
N PHE A 112 -16.12 -3.92 -2.39
CA PHE A 112 -15.00 -3.91 -1.46
C PHE A 112 -15.19 -4.93 -0.33
N ALA A 113 -14.10 -5.32 0.32
CA ALA A 113 -14.09 -6.17 1.50
C ALA A 113 -14.31 -5.33 2.76
N SER A 114 -15.09 -5.83 3.72
CA SER A 114 -15.33 -5.10 4.96
C SER A 114 -15.63 -5.99 6.16
N SER A 115 -15.11 -5.63 7.32
CA SER A 115 -15.42 -6.26 8.61
C SER A 115 -16.51 -5.50 9.38
N ARG A 116 -17.22 -4.56 8.73
CA ARG A 116 -18.25 -3.67 9.32
C ARG A 116 -19.35 -4.34 10.12
N ASP A 117 -19.52 -5.63 9.89
CA ASP A 117 -20.64 -6.39 10.33
C ASP A 117 -20.34 -6.88 11.75
N VAL A 118 -20.73 -6.13 12.78
CA VAL A 118 -20.47 -6.50 14.19
C VAL A 118 -21.62 -7.25 14.87
N ASN A 119 -22.86 -7.10 14.38
CA ASN A 119 -24.08 -7.52 15.11
C ASN A 119 -24.78 -8.80 14.57
N SER A 120 -24.06 -9.77 13.99
CA SER A 120 -24.71 -11.01 13.49
C SER A 120 -24.48 -12.17 14.46
N ILE A 121 -25.58 -12.83 14.84
CA ILE A 121 -25.70 -13.88 15.87
C ILE A 121 -24.84 -15.14 15.57
N SER A 122 -24.35 -15.32 14.33
CA SER A 122 -23.57 -16.47 13.89
C SER A 122 -22.10 -16.14 13.57
N LYS A 123 -21.54 -15.07 14.15
CA LYS A 123 -20.19 -14.63 13.78
C LYS A 123 -19.10 -15.45 14.43
N THR A 124 -18.17 -15.85 13.57
CA THR A 124 -16.81 -16.18 13.96
C THR A 124 -16.00 -14.88 13.86
N PHE A 125 -15.08 -14.69 14.80
CA PHE A 125 -14.16 -13.57 14.81
C PHE A 125 -12.81 -14.10 14.32
N ASP A 126 -12.09 -13.26 13.61
CA ASP A 126 -10.69 -13.54 13.32
C ASP A 126 -9.91 -13.41 14.62
N ALA A 127 -9.25 -14.50 15.03
CA ALA A 127 -8.48 -14.56 16.26
C ALA A 127 -7.24 -13.64 16.22
N LEU A 128 -6.81 -13.21 15.03
CA LEU A 128 -5.62 -12.38 14.85
C LEU A 128 -5.86 -10.91 15.21
N ASN A 129 -6.99 -10.35 14.79
CA ASN A 129 -7.32 -8.93 14.98
C ASN A 129 -8.59 -8.69 15.82
N ASN A 130 -9.25 -9.76 16.27
CA ASN A 130 -10.49 -9.72 17.04
C ASN A 130 -11.62 -8.95 16.33
N GLN A 131 -11.62 -8.95 14.99
CA GLN A 131 -12.67 -8.37 14.16
C GLN A 131 -13.55 -9.45 13.53
N PRO A 132 -14.77 -9.11 13.07
CA PRO A 132 -15.56 -10.01 12.24
C PRO A 132 -14.81 -10.42 10.97
N PHE A 133 -15.03 -11.66 10.52
CA PHE A 133 -14.59 -12.08 9.19
C PHE A 133 -15.08 -11.11 8.10
N LEU A 134 -14.22 -10.89 7.11
CA LEU A 134 -14.48 -9.98 5.99
C LEU A 134 -15.53 -10.58 5.06
N ASP A 135 -16.48 -9.75 4.66
CA ASP A 135 -17.44 -10.07 3.60
C ASP A 135 -17.24 -9.09 2.43
N LEU A 136 -17.70 -9.47 1.23
CA LEU A 136 -17.79 -8.55 0.10
C LEU A 136 -19.10 -7.75 0.12
N TYR A 137 -18.97 -6.44 -0.04
CA TYR A 137 -20.05 -5.47 -0.09
C TYR A 137 -20.03 -4.67 -1.38
N LYS A 138 -21.16 -4.03 -1.68
CA LYS A 138 -21.28 -3.03 -2.73
C LYS A 138 -21.84 -1.73 -2.18
N THR A 139 -21.39 -0.62 -2.74
CA THR A 139 -22.01 0.69 -2.51
C THR A 139 -22.96 1.06 -3.65
N THR A 140 -24.13 1.57 -3.28
CA THR A 140 -25.12 2.16 -4.18
C THR A 140 -25.42 3.57 -3.71
N GLU A 141 -25.66 4.49 -4.63
CA GLU A 141 -26.23 5.78 -4.27
C GLU A 141 -27.76 5.71 -4.38
N ILE A 142 -28.46 6.03 -3.28
CA ILE A 142 -29.93 6.08 -3.22
C ILE A 142 -30.30 7.40 -2.54
N ASN A 143 -31.04 8.28 -3.24
CA ASN A 143 -31.46 9.60 -2.74
C ASN A 143 -30.27 10.46 -2.25
N ASN A 144 -29.20 10.54 -3.03
CA ASN A 144 -27.94 11.23 -2.69
C ASN A 144 -27.26 10.71 -1.41
N GLN A 145 -27.60 9.49 -0.97
CA GLN A 145 -26.98 8.82 0.17
C GLN A 145 -26.35 7.50 -0.28
N GLN A 146 -25.08 7.32 0.06
CA GLN A 146 -24.39 6.06 -0.16
C GLN A 146 -24.93 5.00 0.81
N ARG A 147 -25.36 3.87 0.25
CA ARG A 147 -25.79 2.68 0.99
C ARG A 147 -24.86 1.54 0.68
N VAL A 148 -24.38 0.89 1.73
CA VAL A 148 -23.56 -0.31 1.64
C VAL A 148 -24.42 -1.54 1.87
N ARG A 149 -24.29 -2.55 1.01
CA ARG A 149 -25.02 -3.83 1.10
C ARG A 149 -24.10 -4.99 0.81
N LYS A 150 -24.26 -6.11 1.52
CA LYS A 150 -23.55 -7.35 1.19
C LYS A 150 -23.87 -7.79 -0.24
N LEU A 151 -22.88 -8.37 -0.91
CA LEU A 151 -23.13 -9.12 -2.13
C LEU A 151 -24.05 -10.31 -1.83
N LYS A 152 -25.02 -10.54 -2.72
CA LYS A 152 -26.01 -11.61 -2.56
C LYS A 152 -25.50 -12.90 -3.19
N GLY A 153 -25.90 -14.03 -2.60
CA GLY A 153 -25.62 -15.36 -3.12
C GLY A 153 -24.68 -16.16 -2.22
N LYS A 154 -23.83 -17.01 -2.81
CA LYS A 154 -22.88 -17.88 -2.12
C LYS A 154 -21.45 -17.32 -2.08
N ILE A 155 -21.27 -16.07 -2.51
CA ILE A 155 -19.96 -15.42 -2.58
C ILE A 155 -19.40 -15.08 -1.19
N ASN A 156 -20.26 -14.73 -0.24
CA ASN A 156 -19.87 -14.53 1.15
C ASN A 156 -20.05 -15.83 1.94
N SER A 157 -19.11 -16.16 2.81
CA SER A 157 -19.14 -17.38 3.61
C SER A 157 -19.12 -17.08 5.11
N LYS A 158 -18.58 -18.01 5.92
CA LYS A 158 -18.35 -17.78 7.36
C LYS A 158 -16.92 -17.31 7.64
N PHE A 159 -16.04 -17.30 6.64
CA PHE A 159 -14.62 -16.92 6.71
C PHE A 159 -14.34 -15.72 5.81
N HIS A 160 -13.09 -15.24 5.73
CA HIS A 160 -12.79 -14.02 4.98
C HIS A 160 -13.04 -14.20 3.47
N GLU A 161 -13.68 -13.20 2.88
CA GLU A 161 -13.60 -12.88 1.46
C GLU A 161 -13.04 -11.48 1.22
N SER A 162 -12.17 -11.35 0.23
CA SER A 162 -11.63 -10.07 -0.20
C SER A 162 -11.26 -10.07 -1.67
N SER A 163 -10.81 -8.90 -2.17
CA SER A 163 -10.13 -8.76 -3.46
C SER A 163 -10.90 -9.42 -4.62
N ALA A 164 -12.06 -8.84 -4.94
CA ALA A 164 -12.89 -9.31 -6.03
C ALA A 164 -12.56 -8.56 -7.33
N VAL A 165 -12.41 -9.29 -8.44
CA VAL A 165 -12.27 -8.74 -9.79
C VAL A 165 -13.30 -9.38 -10.72
N PHE A 166 -13.86 -8.59 -11.64
CA PHE A 166 -15.00 -8.98 -12.46
C PHE A 166 -14.63 -9.01 -13.93
N THR A 167 -15.15 -10.00 -14.65
CA THR A 167 -15.00 -10.07 -16.11
C THR A 167 -15.78 -8.94 -16.79
N GLN A 168 -15.33 -8.54 -17.98
CA GLN A 168 -15.94 -7.44 -18.75
C GLN A 168 -17.41 -7.71 -19.12
N ASP A 169 -17.76 -8.98 -19.35
CA ASP A 169 -19.13 -9.42 -19.61
C ASP A 169 -20.02 -9.39 -18.36
N LYS A 170 -19.44 -9.11 -17.19
CA LYS A 170 -20.07 -9.00 -15.87
C LYS A 170 -20.69 -10.30 -15.36
N LYS A 171 -20.31 -11.45 -15.93
CA LYS A 171 -20.88 -12.75 -15.57
C LYS A 171 -20.03 -13.52 -14.59
N THR A 172 -18.72 -13.27 -14.54
CA THR A 172 -17.79 -14.00 -13.67
C THR A 172 -17.08 -13.04 -12.73
N VAL A 173 -16.90 -13.48 -11.48
CA VAL A 173 -16.04 -12.83 -10.49
C VAL A 173 -14.95 -13.80 -10.07
N TYR A 174 -13.73 -13.31 -9.93
CA TYR A 174 -12.65 -13.99 -9.21
C TYR A 174 -12.43 -13.27 -7.88
N PHE A 175 -12.24 -13.99 -6.79
CA PHE A 175 -12.07 -13.39 -5.48
C PHE A 175 -11.23 -14.25 -4.56
N THR A 176 -10.62 -13.63 -3.55
CA THR A 176 -9.87 -14.33 -2.51
C THR A 176 -10.82 -14.80 -1.42
N ARG A 177 -10.64 -16.03 -0.96
CA ARG A 177 -11.31 -16.56 0.23
C ARG A 177 -10.35 -17.45 1.00
N ASN A 178 -10.52 -17.56 2.33
CA ASN A 178 -9.97 -18.70 3.07
C ASN A 178 -10.36 -20.04 2.39
N ASN A 179 -9.55 -21.08 2.60
CA ASN A 179 -9.81 -22.42 2.08
C ASN A 179 -11.07 -23.04 2.69
N TYR A 180 -12.23 -22.59 2.22
CA TYR A 180 -13.56 -22.98 2.67
C TYR A 180 -14.54 -22.97 1.50
N SER A 181 -15.08 -24.16 1.21
CA SER A 181 -16.13 -24.33 0.21
C SER A 181 -17.00 -25.53 0.56
N LYS A 182 -18.27 -25.49 0.11
CA LYS A 182 -19.25 -26.57 0.34
C LYS A 182 -19.34 -27.03 1.81
N LYS A 183 -19.21 -26.07 2.75
CA LYS A 183 -19.23 -26.27 4.21
C LYS A 183 -18.04 -27.09 4.77
N LYS A 184 -16.95 -27.21 4.02
CA LYS A 184 -15.70 -27.84 4.46
C LYS A 184 -14.58 -26.81 4.41
N TYR A 185 -13.73 -26.79 5.43
CA TYR A 185 -12.46 -26.07 5.38
C TYR A 185 -11.33 -27.07 5.11
N GLY A 186 -10.27 -26.60 4.46
CA GLY A 186 -8.99 -27.29 4.33
C GLY A 186 -7.91 -26.53 5.10
N THR A 187 -6.89 -27.26 5.55
CA THR A 187 -5.72 -26.70 6.23
C THR A 187 -4.46 -27.28 5.63
N ASN A 188 -3.35 -26.56 5.74
CA ASN A 188 -2.03 -27.16 5.57
C ASN A 188 -1.71 -28.11 6.75
N ASP A 189 -0.53 -28.74 6.70
CA ASP A 189 -0.04 -29.67 7.75
C ASP A 189 0.09 -29.02 9.13
N GLU A 190 0.17 -27.69 9.21
CA GLU A 190 0.24 -26.90 10.45
C GLU A 190 -1.14 -26.52 11.00
N GLY A 191 -2.23 -26.89 10.32
CA GLY A 191 -3.59 -26.56 10.73
C GLY A 191 -4.04 -25.14 10.35
N VAL A 192 -3.29 -24.44 9.49
CA VAL A 192 -3.60 -23.08 9.04
C VAL A 192 -4.54 -23.13 7.84
N VAL A 193 -5.63 -22.34 7.89
CA VAL A 193 -6.57 -22.18 6.77
C VAL A 193 -6.04 -21.13 5.80
N LEU A 194 -5.28 -21.56 4.79
CA LEU A 194 -4.67 -20.69 3.79
C LEU A 194 -5.68 -20.02 2.84
N LEU A 195 -5.20 -19.06 2.04
CA LEU A 195 -6.02 -18.33 1.07
C LEU A 195 -6.02 -19.04 -0.28
N LYS A 196 -7.17 -19.01 -0.97
CA LYS A 196 -7.35 -19.50 -2.33
C LYS A 196 -8.12 -18.49 -3.17
N ILE A 197 -7.94 -18.59 -4.49
CA ILE A 197 -8.78 -17.86 -5.44
C ILE A 197 -9.95 -18.73 -5.86
N TYR A 198 -11.15 -18.18 -5.76
CA TYR A 198 -12.38 -18.80 -6.25
C TYR A 198 -12.95 -18.01 -7.42
N ARG A 199 -13.71 -18.67 -8.31
CA ARG A 199 -14.60 -17.99 -9.24
C ARG A 199 -16.07 -18.27 -8.93
N ALA A 200 -16.95 -17.34 -9.27
CA ALA A 200 -18.39 -17.48 -9.15
C ALA A 200 -19.10 -16.86 -10.36
N SER A 201 -20.30 -17.38 -10.67
CA SER A 201 -21.13 -16.91 -11.78
C SER A 201 -22.29 -16.03 -11.31
N TYR A 202 -22.63 -15.00 -12.07
CA TYR A 202 -23.76 -14.11 -11.79
C TYR A 202 -25.05 -14.62 -12.43
N TYR A 203 -26.06 -14.93 -11.62
CA TYR A 203 -27.36 -15.37 -12.11
C TYR A 203 -28.52 -14.86 -11.23
N GLU A 204 -29.48 -14.17 -11.86
CA GLU A 204 -30.67 -13.56 -11.24
C GLU A 204 -30.35 -12.74 -9.97
N GLY A 205 -29.43 -11.79 -10.07
CA GLY A 205 -29.12 -10.88 -8.96
C GLY A 205 -28.26 -11.48 -7.85
N LYS A 206 -27.70 -12.68 -8.04
CA LYS A 206 -26.92 -13.40 -7.03
C LYS A 206 -25.67 -14.03 -7.65
N TRP A 207 -24.58 -14.04 -6.89
CA TRP A 207 -23.38 -14.81 -7.20
C TRP A 207 -23.55 -16.26 -6.75
N ARG A 208 -23.42 -17.22 -7.66
CA ARG A 208 -23.66 -18.65 -7.45
C ARG A 208 -22.48 -19.46 -7.99
N ASP A 209 -22.56 -20.79 -7.88
CA ASP A 209 -21.63 -21.73 -8.52
C ASP A 209 -20.17 -21.44 -8.20
N VAL A 210 -19.89 -21.25 -6.91
CA VAL A 210 -18.54 -20.96 -6.41
C VAL A 210 -17.67 -22.19 -6.57
N GLU A 211 -16.57 -22.03 -7.30
CA GLU A 211 -15.61 -23.08 -7.62
C GLU A 211 -14.18 -22.59 -7.41
N GLU A 212 -13.34 -23.50 -6.92
CA GLU A 212 -11.92 -23.28 -6.67
C GLU A 212 -11.15 -23.31 -8.00
N LEU A 213 -10.15 -22.45 -8.18
CA LEU A 213 -9.28 -22.49 -9.36
C LEU A 213 -8.30 -23.68 -9.31
N PRO A 214 -7.93 -24.28 -10.45
CA PRO A 214 -7.21 -25.55 -10.51
C PRO A 214 -5.74 -25.49 -10.05
N PHE A 215 -5.17 -24.29 -9.91
CA PHE A 215 -3.79 -24.07 -9.48
C PHE A 215 -3.67 -23.70 -7.99
N ASN A 216 -4.79 -23.63 -7.25
CA ASN A 216 -4.77 -23.50 -5.80
C ASN A 216 -4.14 -24.74 -5.13
N SER A 217 -3.71 -24.56 -3.89
CA SER A 217 -3.21 -25.64 -3.04
C SER A 217 -3.65 -25.45 -1.59
N ASP A 218 -3.59 -26.53 -0.83
CA ASP A 218 -3.75 -26.50 0.63
C ASP A 218 -2.42 -26.12 1.33
N ASP A 219 -1.29 -26.16 0.61
CA ASP A 219 0.07 -25.98 1.17
C ASP A 219 0.62 -24.56 1.05
N TYR A 220 0.02 -23.72 0.19
CA TYR A 220 0.44 -22.34 -0.04
C TYR A 220 -0.77 -21.46 -0.33
N SER A 221 -0.63 -20.16 -0.08
CA SER A 221 -1.66 -19.16 -0.33
C SER A 221 -1.62 -18.66 -1.76
N ILE A 222 -2.81 -18.48 -2.34
CA ILE A 222 -3.01 -17.73 -3.57
C ILE A 222 -4.10 -16.70 -3.33
N ALA A 223 -3.80 -15.43 -3.61
CA ALA A 223 -4.67 -14.32 -3.25
C ALA A 223 -4.58 -13.16 -4.23
N HIS A 224 -5.51 -12.23 -4.06
CA HIS A 224 -5.54 -10.91 -4.68
C HIS A 224 -5.57 -10.96 -6.22
N PRO A 225 -6.60 -11.59 -6.82
CA PRO A 225 -6.71 -11.68 -8.27
C PRO A 225 -6.89 -10.30 -8.92
N ALA A 226 -6.25 -10.12 -10.07
CA ALA A 226 -6.47 -9.02 -11.00
C ALA A 226 -6.56 -9.54 -12.43
N LEU A 227 -7.45 -8.96 -13.24
CA LEU A 227 -7.63 -9.35 -14.64
C LEU A 227 -6.95 -8.35 -15.55
N SER A 228 -6.34 -8.84 -16.64
CA SER A 228 -5.99 -7.97 -17.77
C SER A 228 -7.26 -7.39 -18.42
N PRO A 229 -7.17 -6.22 -19.09
CA PRO A 229 -8.31 -5.58 -19.72
C PRO A 229 -9.03 -6.43 -20.77
N ASP A 230 -8.28 -7.31 -21.45
CA ASP A 230 -8.80 -8.24 -22.45
C ASP A 230 -9.36 -9.54 -21.84
N GLY A 231 -9.26 -9.71 -20.52
CA GLY A 231 -9.73 -10.89 -19.79
C GLY A 231 -8.95 -12.17 -20.08
N LYS A 232 -7.80 -12.10 -20.76
CA LYS A 232 -7.00 -13.29 -21.15
C LYS A 232 -5.97 -13.70 -20.10
N HIS A 233 -5.75 -12.87 -19.09
CA HIS A 233 -4.75 -13.12 -18.07
C HIS A 233 -5.28 -12.79 -16.68
N LEU A 234 -5.00 -13.69 -15.74
CA LEU A 234 -5.21 -13.48 -14.31
C LEU A 234 -3.85 -13.30 -13.63
N PHE A 235 -3.68 -12.16 -12.97
CA PHE A 235 -2.55 -11.86 -12.10
C PHE A 235 -2.95 -12.11 -10.65
N PHE A 236 -1.99 -12.53 -9.82
CA PHE A 236 -2.26 -12.80 -8.41
C PHE A 236 -0.97 -12.83 -7.59
N ALA A 237 -1.09 -12.81 -6.26
CA ALA A 237 0.01 -12.97 -5.33
C ALA A 237 0.04 -14.38 -4.73
N SER A 238 1.22 -14.94 -4.52
CA SER A 238 1.38 -16.27 -3.91
C SER A 238 2.75 -16.49 -3.27
N ASP A 239 2.77 -17.32 -2.23
CA ASP A 239 3.97 -17.88 -1.59
C ASP A 239 4.25 -19.33 -2.07
N MET A 240 3.74 -19.70 -3.26
CA MET A 240 3.97 -21.03 -3.85
C MET A 240 5.47 -21.37 -4.01
N PRO A 241 5.83 -22.67 -4.03
CA PRO A 241 7.21 -23.08 -4.28
C PRO A 241 7.80 -22.46 -5.54
N GLY A 242 8.97 -21.82 -5.40
CA GLY A 242 9.64 -21.09 -6.48
C GLY A 242 9.51 -19.56 -6.39
N SER A 243 8.73 -19.03 -5.44
CA SER A 243 8.75 -17.60 -5.10
C SER A 243 10.12 -17.14 -4.57
N PHE A 244 10.50 -15.90 -4.86
CA PHE A 244 11.73 -15.26 -4.39
C PHE A 244 11.62 -14.78 -2.94
N GLY A 245 10.42 -14.34 -2.53
CA GLY A 245 10.18 -13.70 -1.24
C GLY A 245 9.04 -14.30 -0.42
N LYS A 246 8.52 -13.49 0.49
CA LYS A 246 7.38 -13.84 1.35
C LYS A 246 6.07 -13.97 0.58
N SER A 247 5.95 -13.28 -0.55
CA SER A 247 4.92 -13.50 -1.56
C SER A 247 5.35 -12.81 -2.85
N ASP A 248 5.12 -13.47 -3.97
CA ASP A 248 5.48 -12.98 -5.31
C ASP A 248 4.24 -12.77 -6.16
N LEU A 249 4.34 -11.93 -7.18
CA LEU A 249 3.33 -11.81 -8.22
C LEU A 249 3.54 -12.83 -9.33
N TYR A 250 2.43 -13.43 -9.73
CA TYR A 250 2.31 -14.41 -10.79
C TYR A 250 1.27 -13.97 -11.81
N LYS A 251 1.33 -14.58 -13.00
CA LYS A 251 0.34 -14.49 -14.06
C LYS A 251 -0.02 -15.87 -14.57
N VAL A 252 -1.28 -16.08 -14.93
CA VAL A 252 -1.74 -17.28 -15.64
C VAL A 252 -2.63 -16.88 -16.81
N ASP A 253 -2.58 -17.65 -17.90
CA ASP A 253 -3.48 -17.48 -19.04
C ASP A 253 -4.88 -18.01 -18.72
N ILE A 254 -5.89 -17.33 -19.24
CA ILE A 254 -7.29 -17.76 -19.24
C ILE A 254 -7.63 -18.12 -20.69
N TYR A 255 -7.94 -19.39 -20.94
CA TYR A 255 -8.30 -19.89 -22.26
C TYR A 255 -9.78 -19.66 -22.55
N GLU A 256 -10.15 -19.72 -23.85
CA GLU A 256 -11.53 -19.45 -24.31
C GLU A 256 -12.57 -20.41 -23.75
N ASP A 257 -12.16 -21.63 -23.38
CA ASP A 257 -13.00 -22.64 -22.73
C ASP A 257 -13.15 -22.42 -21.21
N GLY A 258 -12.53 -21.38 -20.66
CA GLY A 258 -12.52 -21.05 -19.24
C GLY A 258 -11.51 -21.85 -18.41
N ASN A 259 -10.63 -22.64 -19.03
CA ASN A 259 -9.50 -23.27 -18.37
C ASN A 259 -8.33 -22.29 -18.19
N PHE A 260 -7.34 -22.71 -17.39
CA PHE A 260 -6.17 -21.91 -17.06
C PHE A 260 -4.89 -22.58 -17.53
N GLY A 261 -3.90 -21.77 -17.91
CA GLY A 261 -2.55 -22.23 -18.13
C GLY A 261 -1.80 -22.54 -16.83
N THR A 262 -0.48 -22.65 -16.92
CA THR A 262 0.40 -22.78 -15.75
C THR A 262 0.77 -21.39 -15.22
N PRO A 263 0.71 -21.15 -13.90
CA PRO A 263 1.23 -19.91 -13.30
C PRO A 263 2.70 -19.64 -13.66
N VAL A 264 3.00 -18.39 -14.00
CA VAL A 264 4.34 -17.90 -14.33
C VAL A 264 4.67 -16.75 -13.39
N ASN A 265 5.80 -16.86 -12.69
CA ASN A 265 6.33 -15.80 -11.83
C ASN A 265 6.75 -14.58 -12.67
N LEU A 266 6.43 -13.36 -12.21
CA LEU A 266 6.72 -12.13 -12.96
C LEU A 266 8.20 -11.69 -12.94
N GLY A 267 9.07 -12.43 -12.24
CA GLY A 267 10.51 -12.27 -12.26
C GLY A 267 11.05 -11.25 -11.26
N GLU A 268 12.37 -11.30 -11.05
CA GLU A 268 13.13 -10.56 -10.02
C GLU A 268 13.13 -9.03 -10.14
N ARG A 269 12.64 -8.49 -11.26
CA ARG A 269 12.48 -7.03 -11.42
C ARG A 269 11.25 -6.51 -10.70
N ILE A 270 10.22 -7.35 -10.57
CA ILE A 270 8.96 -7.03 -9.91
C ILE A 270 8.97 -7.63 -8.50
N ASN A 271 9.35 -8.91 -8.40
CA ASN A 271 9.34 -9.67 -7.16
C ASN A 271 10.67 -9.53 -6.42
N THR A 272 10.61 -9.41 -5.11
CA THR A 272 11.73 -9.17 -4.20
C THR A 272 11.82 -10.31 -3.17
N LYS A 273 12.63 -10.14 -2.13
CA LYS A 273 12.68 -11.07 -1.00
C LYS A 273 11.54 -10.85 0.01
N GLU A 274 10.78 -9.77 -0.13
CA GLU A 274 9.72 -9.39 0.79
C GLU A 274 8.35 -9.74 0.20
N ARG A 275 7.29 -8.95 0.48
CA ARG A 275 5.94 -9.20 -0.02
C ARG A 275 5.67 -8.30 -1.21
N GLU A 276 5.37 -8.90 -2.35
CA GLU A 276 4.61 -8.27 -3.42
C GLU A 276 3.18 -8.82 -3.42
N THR A 277 2.21 -7.92 -3.49
CA THR A 277 0.80 -8.26 -3.27
C THR A 277 -0.15 -7.26 -3.92
N PHE A 278 -1.45 -7.57 -3.90
CA PHE A 278 -2.53 -6.72 -4.44
C PHE A 278 -2.25 -6.18 -5.84
N PRO A 279 -1.99 -7.04 -6.85
CA PRO A 279 -1.83 -6.59 -8.22
C PRO A 279 -3.12 -5.93 -8.71
N TYR A 280 -2.99 -5.00 -9.65
CA TYR A 280 -4.08 -4.40 -10.40
C TYR A 280 -3.60 -4.07 -11.80
N VAL A 281 -4.41 -4.38 -12.81
CA VAL A 281 -4.12 -3.99 -14.20
C VAL A 281 -5.16 -2.96 -14.64
N SER A 282 -4.69 -1.78 -15.04
CA SER A 282 -5.58 -0.70 -15.48
C SER A 282 -6.16 -0.94 -16.87
N ASP A 283 -7.14 -0.11 -17.24
CA ASP A 283 -7.73 -0.03 -18.59
C ASP A 283 -6.70 0.20 -19.71
N LYS A 284 -5.50 0.71 -19.39
CA LYS A 284 -4.39 0.89 -20.34
C LYS A 284 -3.35 -0.23 -20.30
N GLY A 285 -3.58 -1.27 -19.51
CA GLY A 285 -2.69 -2.43 -19.38
C GLY A 285 -1.49 -2.19 -18.46
N ASN A 286 -1.46 -1.11 -17.68
CA ASN A 286 -0.39 -0.89 -16.72
C ASN A 286 -0.61 -1.75 -15.47
N LEU A 287 0.44 -2.44 -15.02
CA LEU A 287 0.40 -3.23 -13.79
C LEU A 287 0.81 -2.35 -12.60
N PHE A 288 -0.06 -2.31 -11.60
CA PHE A 288 0.16 -1.74 -10.28
C PHE A 288 0.20 -2.86 -9.26
N PHE A 289 0.90 -2.65 -8.15
CA PHE A 289 0.96 -3.60 -7.04
C PHE A 289 1.43 -2.90 -5.76
N ALA A 290 1.21 -3.53 -4.62
CA ALA A 290 1.75 -3.10 -3.34
C ALA A 290 2.97 -3.95 -2.96
N SER A 291 4.00 -3.33 -2.39
CA SER A 291 5.20 -4.04 -1.92
C SER A 291 5.85 -3.36 -0.73
N ASN A 292 6.47 -4.16 0.14
CA ASN A 292 7.35 -3.69 1.22
C ASN A 292 8.83 -4.07 0.99
N GLY A 293 9.17 -4.53 -0.22
CA GLY A 293 10.53 -4.93 -0.61
C GLY A 293 11.25 -3.91 -1.49
N HIS A 294 10.51 -3.05 -2.19
CA HIS A 294 11.06 -1.95 -2.99
C HIS A 294 11.29 -0.70 -2.13
N SER A 295 12.17 0.22 -2.58
CA SER A 295 12.38 1.50 -1.88
C SER A 295 11.09 2.33 -1.83
N GLY A 296 10.59 2.56 -0.63
CA GLY A 296 9.32 3.24 -0.38
C GLY A 296 9.34 4.16 0.84
N PHE A 297 8.16 4.46 1.36
CA PHE A 297 7.93 5.40 2.45
C PHE A 297 7.54 4.71 3.77
N GLY A 298 6.95 3.51 3.71
CA GLY A 298 6.29 2.89 4.86
C GLY A 298 6.34 1.37 4.85
N GLY A 299 5.22 0.76 5.25
CA GLY A 299 5.04 -0.70 5.22
C GLY A 299 4.89 -1.18 3.79
N LEU A 300 3.65 -1.43 3.36
CA LEU A 300 3.33 -1.59 1.94
C LEU A 300 3.27 -0.22 1.23
N ASP A 301 3.94 -0.11 0.09
CA ASP A 301 3.88 1.03 -0.82
C ASP A 301 3.32 0.60 -2.17
N ILE A 302 2.61 1.49 -2.87
CA ILE A 302 2.07 1.25 -4.20
C ILE A 302 3.09 1.61 -5.28
N PHE A 303 3.31 0.67 -6.18
CA PHE A 303 4.18 0.77 -7.33
C PHE A 303 3.43 0.49 -8.63
N MET A 304 4.06 0.90 -9.73
CA MET A 304 3.63 0.70 -11.11
C MET A 304 4.79 0.17 -11.94
N THR A 305 4.53 -0.73 -12.89
CA THR A 305 5.54 -1.15 -13.87
C THR A 305 5.57 -0.22 -15.07
N LEU A 306 6.76 0.14 -15.53
CA LEU A 306 6.97 0.98 -16.70
C LEU A 306 8.12 0.43 -17.55
N PRO A 307 8.02 0.43 -18.89
CA PRO A 307 9.15 0.11 -19.73
C PRO A 307 10.21 1.22 -19.63
N ASN A 308 11.49 0.86 -19.69
CA ASN A 308 12.60 1.80 -19.86
C ASN A 308 12.92 2.02 -21.36
N LYS A 309 14.04 2.67 -21.67
CA LYS A 309 14.46 2.95 -23.05
C LYS A 309 14.75 1.72 -23.89
N ASP A 310 15.14 0.64 -23.24
CA ASP A 310 15.51 -0.63 -23.88
C ASP A 310 14.32 -1.61 -23.90
N GLY A 311 13.13 -1.16 -23.44
CA GLY A 311 11.92 -1.98 -23.37
C GLY A 311 11.85 -2.89 -22.14
N ASN A 312 12.87 -2.88 -21.26
CA ASN A 312 12.85 -3.64 -20.02
C ASN A 312 11.89 -3.01 -19.01
N ILE A 313 11.24 -3.84 -18.20
CA ILE A 313 10.33 -3.38 -17.14
C ILE A 313 11.14 -2.83 -15.95
N GLU A 314 10.71 -1.69 -15.44
CA GLU A 314 11.19 -1.04 -14.21
C GLU A 314 10.01 -0.76 -13.27
N VAL A 315 10.30 -0.74 -11.97
CA VAL A 315 9.32 -0.47 -10.92
C VAL A 315 9.36 1.00 -10.50
N TYR A 316 8.21 1.66 -10.57
CA TYR A 316 8.02 3.07 -10.28
C TYR A 316 7.13 3.27 -9.05
N ASN A 317 7.68 3.83 -7.98
CA ASN A 317 6.93 4.19 -6.77
C ASN A 317 6.01 5.39 -7.06
N LEU A 318 4.72 5.30 -6.73
CA LEU A 318 3.75 6.36 -7.02
C LEU A 318 3.91 7.63 -6.17
N GLY A 319 4.63 7.52 -5.04
CA GLY A 319 4.97 8.65 -4.17
C GLY A 319 3.80 9.24 -3.39
N LYS A 320 4.09 10.27 -2.59
CA LYS A 320 3.08 11.00 -1.83
C LYS A 320 2.09 11.74 -2.76
N PRO A 321 0.78 11.73 -2.49
CA PRO A 321 0.13 11.27 -1.28
C PRO A 321 -0.50 9.87 -1.42
N ILE A 322 -0.19 9.14 -2.51
CA ILE A 322 -0.69 7.77 -2.68
C ILE A 322 -0.02 6.86 -1.64
N ASN A 323 1.28 7.02 -1.48
CA ASN A 323 2.06 6.37 -0.44
C ASN A 323 2.27 7.28 0.77
N SER A 324 2.42 6.66 1.93
CA SER A 324 2.53 7.22 3.26
C SER A 324 3.54 6.41 4.08
N GLU A 325 3.69 6.70 5.37
CA GLU A 325 4.61 5.98 6.26
C GLU A 325 4.00 4.67 6.82
N LYS A 326 2.83 4.29 6.31
CA LYS A 326 1.98 3.20 6.80
C LYS A 326 1.80 2.17 5.67
N ASP A 327 0.84 1.26 5.78
CA ASP A 327 0.50 0.37 4.67
C ASP A 327 -0.43 1.09 3.69
N ASP A 328 -0.03 1.09 2.42
CA ASP A 328 -0.78 1.63 1.29
C ASP A 328 -0.90 0.54 0.22
N PHE A 329 -2.13 0.14 -0.08
CA PHE A 329 -2.38 -1.07 -0.86
C PHE A 329 -3.73 -1.05 -1.58
N THR A 330 -4.00 -2.07 -2.39
CA THR A 330 -5.26 -2.25 -3.16
C THR A 330 -5.62 -1.08 -4.09
N PHE A 331 -4.62 -0.59 -4.82
CA PHE A 331 -4.78 0.51 -5.77
C PHE A 331 -5.59 0.08 -7.01
N ILE A 332 -6.63 0.83 -7.35
CA ILE A 332 -7.36 0.71 -8.62
C ILE A 332 -7.53 2.09 -9.26
N ILE A 333 -7.53 2.18 -10.59
CA ILE A 333 -7.71 3.45 -11.30
C ILE A 333 -8.45 3.27 -12.62
N ASN A 334 -9.34 4.21 -12.93
CA ASN A 334 -9.75 4.44 -14.32
C ASN A 334 -8.81 5.51 -14.90
N GLU A 335 -7.87 5.13 -15.76
CA GLU A 335 -6.86 6.05 -16.30
C GLU A 335 -7.40 7.01 -17.36
N GLU A 336 -8.58 6.73 -17.92
CA GLU A 336 -9.31 7.66 -18.79
C GLU A 336 -9.88 8.83 -17.96
N HIS A 337 -10.59 8.53 -16.88
CA HIS A 337 -11.21 9.52 -16.00
C HIS A 337 -10.27 10.10 -14.94
N LYS A 338 -9.08 9.50 -14.78
CA LYS A 338 -8.06 9.90 -13.80
C LYS A 338 -8.57 9.86 -12.35
N THR A 339 -9.42 8.91 -12.05
CA THR A 339 -9.99 8.72 -10.70
C THR A 339 -9.87 7.26 -10.29
N GLY A 340 -9.62 7.03 -9.02
CA GLY A 340 -9.41 5.69 -8.50
C GLY A 340 -9.53 5.62 -6.99
N TYR A 341 -9.13 4.47 -6.45
CA TYR A 341 -9.20 4.18 -5.02
C TYR A 341 -7.95 3.42 -4.57
N LEU A 342 -7.61 3.57 -3.29
CA LEU A 342 -6.67 2.70 -2.58
C LEU A 342 -7.17 2.49 -1.14
N ALA A 343 -6.59 1.54 -0.44
CA ALA A 343 -6.76 1.38 1.00
C ALA A 343 -5.46 1.73 1.73
N SER A 344 -5.60 2.18 2.97
CA SER A 344 -4.47 2.45 3.86
C SER A 344 -4.90 2.44 5.32
N ASN A 345 -3.98 2.05 6.21
CA ASN A 345 -4.08 2.21 7.66
C ASN A 345 -3.41 3.49 8.17
N ARG A 346 -3.34 4.53 7.32
CA ARG A 346 -2.80 5.84 7.68
C ARG A 346 -3.63 6.56 8.73
N ASP A 347 -2.95 7.37 9.53
CA ASP A 347 -3.58 8.16 10.59
C ASP A 347 -4.63 9.13 10.01
N GLY A 348 -5.69 9.39 10.77
CA GLY A 348 -6.85 10.17 10.31
C GLY A 348 -7.90 9.37 9.52
N GLY A 349 -7.68 8.05 9.37
CA GLY A 349 -8.69 7.07 8.97
C GLY A 349 -9.88 6.97 9.93
N LYS A 350 -10.93 6.25 9.52
CA LYS A 350 -12.13 5.96 10.34
C LYS A 350 -12.05 4.60 11.04
N GLY A 351 -11.34 3.64 10.46
CA GLY A 351 -11.18 2.27 10.96
C GLY A 351 -9.73 1.80 10.90
N ASP A 352 -9.53 0.49 10.83
CA ASP A 352 -8.19 -0.11 10.77
C ASP A 352 -7.57 0.07 9.39
N ASP A 353 -8.29 -0.33 8.34
CA ASP A 353 -7.97 -0.02 6.95
C ASP A 353 -9.11 0.80 6.36
N ASP A 354 -8.77 1.88 5.69
CA ASP A 354 -9.75 2.80 5.11
C ASP A 354 -9.58 2.93 3.60
N ILE A 355 -10.71 2.96 2.88
CA ILE A 355 -10.70 3.27 1.46
C ILE A 355 -10.62 4.79 1.26
N TYR A 356 -9.67 5.22 0.44
CA TYR A 356 -9.50 6.58 -0.02
C TYR A 356 -9.75 6.65 -1.52
N GLY A 357 -10.60 7.59 -1.94
CA GLY A 357 -10.71 7.98 -3.33
C GLY A 357 -9.60 8.96 -3.70
N PHE A 358 -9.13 8.92 -4.94
CA PHE A 358 -8.19 9.91 -5.43
C PHE A 358 -8.53 10.41 -6.83
N LYS A 359 -8.03 11.60 -7.14
CA LYS A 359 -7.97 12.15 -8.49
C LYS A 359 -6.52 12.36 -8.89
N GLN A 360 -6.13 11.76 -10.01
CA GLN A 360 -4.84 12.00 -10.63
C GLN A 360 -4.88 13.34 -11.39
N LEU A 361 -3.96 14.23 -11.02
CA LEU A 361 -3.80 15.55 -11.64
C LEU A 361 -2.84 15.50 -12.84
N VAL A 362 -1.78 14.70 -12.71
CA VAL A 362 -0.75 14.51 -13.74
C VAL A 362 -0.71 13.04 -14.13
N SER A 363 -0.83 12.76 -15.44
CA SER A 363 -0.79 11.40 -15.96
C SER A 363 0.55 10.73 -15.67
N PHE A 364 0.53 9.40 -15.52
CA PHE A 364 1.73 8.61 -15.29
C PHE A 364 2.75 8.81 -16.42
N PRO A 365 4.06 8.77 -16.11
CA PRO A 365 5.08 8.73 -17.13
C PRO A 365 4.89 7.49 -18.01
N LYS A 366 5.06 7.62 -19.33
CA LYS A 366 4.94 6.49 -20.28
C LYS A 366 6.18 5.59 -20.31
N GLN A 367 7.30 6.08 -19.78
CA GLN A 367 8.58 5.41 -19.81
C GLN A 367 9.34 5.74 -18.54
N TYR A 368 10.02 4.75 -17.98
CA TYR A 368 10.94 4.95 -16.89
C TYR A 368 12.17 5.70 -17.39
N ASN A 369 12.38 6.93 -16.90
CA ASN A 369 13.55 7.72 -17.23
C ASN A 369 14.46 7.83 -16.00
N ASN A 370 15.71 7.39 -16.12
CA ASN A 370 16.72 7.52 -15.06
C ASN A 370 16.93 8.98 -14.60
N ARG A 371 16.48 9.99 -15.36
CA ARG A 371 16.40 11.38 -14.86
C ARG A 371 15.46 11.58 -13.67
N LEU A 372 14.55 10.66 -13.37
CA LEU A 372 13.76 10.66 -12.12
C LEU A 372 14.62 10.28 -10.91
N ARG A 373 15.69 9.49 -11.08
CA ARG A 373 16.81 9.39 -10.11
C ARG A 373 17.78 10.59 -10.23
N GLY A 374 17.77 11.28 -11.37
CA GLY A 374 18.58 12.46 -11.71
C GLY A 374 18.10 13.80 -11.16
N VAL A 375 17.13 13.83 -10.23
CA VAL A 375 16.99 14.97 -9.30
C VAL A 375 18.00 14.84 -8.14
N LYS A 376 19.02 13.98 -8.26
CA LYS A 376 20.26 14.09 -7.50
C LYS A 376 21.17 15.13 -8.16
N LYS A 377 21.59 16.09 -7.32
CA LYS A 377 22.56 17.18 -7.56
C LYS A 377 21.94 18.44 -8.20
N ILE A 378 21.11 19.15 -7.43
CA ILE A 378 21.16 20.62 -7.54
C ILE A 378 22.54 20.99 -7.02
N GLU A 379 23.47 21.21 -7.95
CA GLU A 379 24.64 22.01 -7.70
C GLU A 379 24.14 23.36 -7.17
N ARG A 380 24.14 23.54 -5.85
CA ARG A 380 24.35 24.87 -5.29
C ARG A 380 25.79 25.22 -5.62
N VAL A 381 25.99 25.72 -6.83
CA VAL A 381 27.06 26.66 -7.12
C VAL A 381 26.74 27.87 -6.24
N ILE A 382 27.25 27.84 -5.01
CA ILE A 382 27.53 29.06 -4.28
C ILE A 382 28.93 29.43 -4.71
N ASP A 383 29.03 30.54 -5.43
CA ASP A 383 30.28 31.23 -5.74
C ASP A 383 31.21 31.26 -4.53
N LEU A 384 32.36 30.60 -4.65
CA LEU A 384 33.55 30.93 -3.88
C LEU A 384 34.76 30.87 -4.81
N LYS A 385 34.97 31.96 -5.55
CA LYS A 385 36.34 32.44 -5.80
C LYS A 385 36.90 32.87 -4.45
N ILE A 386 37.75 32.03 -3.84
CA ILE A 386 38.84 32.52 -3.00
C ILE A 386 40.06 31.68 -3.33
N THR A 387 41.00 32.33 -4.01
CA THR A 387 42.37 31.89 -4.20
C THR A 387 43.07 31.74 -2.86
N THR A 388 43.75 30.60 -2.70
CA THR A 388 44.74 30.27 -1.68
C THR A 388 45.91 31.26 -1.66
N GLU A 389 46.28 31.75 -0.47
CA GLU A 389 47.58 32.25 0.01
C GLU A 389 47.24 33.02 1.32
N GLU A 390 47.74 32.76 2.53
CA GLU A 390 49.03 32.25 3.00
C GLU A 390 48.84 31.52 4.36
N ILE A 391 49.51 30.37 4.51
CA ILE A 391 50.03 29.95 5.82
C ILE A 391 51.47 30.47 5.84
N THR A 392 51.78 31.44 6.70
CA THR A 392 53.09 31.48 7.38
C THR A 392 53.07 32.36 8.63
N SER A 393 53.33 31.68 9.75
CA SER A 393 54.21 32.10 10.85
C SER A 393 53.61 32.87 12.06
N TRP A 394 53.82 32.20 13.21
CA TRP A 394 53.75 32.58 14.62
C TRP A 394 52.40 32.55 15.33
#